data_AF-A0A1I5MWY1-F1
#
_entry.id   AF-A0A1I5MWY1-F1
#
_cell.length_a   1.000
_cell.length_b   1.000
_cell.length_c   1.000
_cell.angle_alpha   90.00
_cell.angle_beta   90.00
_cell.angle_gamma   90.00
#
_symmetry.space_group_name_H-M   'P 1'
#
loop_
_entity.id
_entity.type
_entity.pdbx_description
1 polymer ?
#
loop_
_entity_poly.entity_id
_entity_poly.type
_entity_poly.pdbx_seq_one_letter_code
_entity_poly.pdbx_strand_id
1 'polypeptide(L)'
;MRASIPKSVQILNLRPPEIAAAFARGDIDAAYVWDPALGQVKTSGKVVLDSSQVAAWGAPTFDAWIVRADFAEKHPEAVRDFVKVTGEAYARFLAKPEAWSVSSPEAGKIAKLTGARLEEVPELLKGYVFPSLDEQASDRFLGGGTVKAIAATSAFLKEQGKIDSVLPDYSKYVTSKYAGEALASN
;
A
#
# COMPACT_ATOMS: atom_id res chain seq x y z
N MET A 1 -7.85 -20.26 -8.05
CA MET A 1 -6.65 -20.65 -8.82
C MET A 1 -5.47 -20.48 -7.88
N ARG A 2 -4.76 -21.54 -7.47
CA ARG A 2 -3.60 -21.42 -6.59
C ARG A 2 -2.42 -20.99 -7.46
N ALA A 3 -1.90 -19.78 -7.26
CA ALA A 3 -0.69 -19.33 -7.93
C ALA A 3 0.51 -20.02 -7.27
N SER A 4 0.84 -21.24 -7.72
CA SER A 4 2.17 -21.78 -7.51
C SER A 4 3.13 -20.99 -8.37
N ILE A 5 4.25 -20.52 -7.80
CA ILE A 5 5.35 -19.97 -8.58
C ILE A 5 5.97 -21.18 -9.31
N PRO A 6 5.81 -21.30 -10.63
CA PRO A 6 6.33 -22.46 -11.33
C PRO A 6 7.86 -22.46 -11.25
N LYS A 7 8.49 -23.64 -11.28
CA LYS A 7 9.96 -23.80 -11.40
C LYS A 7 10.56 -23.15 -12.66
N SER A 8 9.72 -22.53 -13.50
CA SER A 8 10.07 -21.87 -14.75
C SER A 8 10.42 -20.39 -14.61
N VAL A 9 10.42 -19.82 -13.40
CA VAL A 9 10.85 -18.43 -13.15
C VAL A 9 11.92 -18.35 -12.05
N GLN A 10 12.94 -17.52 -12.28
CA GLN A 10 13.97 -17.21 -11.30
C GLN A 10 13.60 -15.91 -10.57
N ILE A 11 13.34 -16.00 -9.27
CA ILE A 11 13.05 -14.83 -8.44
C ILE A 11 14.34 -14.26 -7.88
N LEU A 12 14.62 -13.00 -8.23
CA LEU A 12 15.76 -12.25 -7.70
C LEU A 12 15.27 -11.29 -6.62
N ASN A 13 15.99 -11.26 -5.50
CA ASN A 13 15.74 -10.29 -4.43
C ASN A 13 16.59 -9.03 -4.70
N LEU A 14 15.95 -7.99 -5.24
CA LEU A 14 16.58 -6.72 -5.59
C LEU A 14 15.80 -5.58 -4.95
N ARG A 15 16.50 -4.51 -4.54
CA ARG A 15 15.88 -3.26 -4.09
C ARG A 15 15.33 -2.49 -5.29
N PRO A 16 14.32 -1.60 -5.14
CA PRO A 16 13.71 -0.91 -6.27
C PRO A 16 14.70 -0.20 -7.22
N PRO A 17 15.74 0.53 -6.75
CA PRO A 17 16.74 1.12 -7.64
C PRO A 17 17.56 0.07 -8.42
N GLU A 18 17.82 -1.09 -7.82
CA GLU A 18 18.55 -2.20 -8.44
C GLU A 18 17.68 -2.89 -9.50
N ILE A 19 16.37 -3.04 -9.24
CA ILE A 19 15.38 -3.55 -10.20
C ILE A 19 15.38 -2.69 -11.45
N ALA A 20 15.23 -1.38 -11.31
CA ALA A 20 15.17 -0.47 -12.46
C ALA A 20 16.47 -0.53 -13.29
N ALA A 21 17.63 -0.57 -12.63
CA ALA A 21 18.92 -0.68 -13.29
C ALA A 21 19.11 -2.04 -13.99
N ALA A 22 18.73 -3.15 -13.35
CA ALA A 22 18.81 -4.49 -13.93
C ALA A 22 17.90 -4.63 -15.15
N PHE A 23 16.66 -4.11 -15.06
CA PHE A 23 15.71 -4.12 -16.19
C PHE A 23 16.25 -3.31 -17.38
N ALA A 24 16.79 -2.10 -17.12
CA ALA A 24 17.35 -1.25 -18.17
C ALA A 24 18.56 -1.88 -18.89
N ARG A 25 19.35 -2.71 -18.19
CA ARG A 25 20.46 -3.47 -18.79
C ARG A 25 20.03 -4.75 -19.49
N GLY A 26 18.78 -5.19 -19.32
CA GLY A 26 18.30 -6.48 -19.80
C GLY A 26 18.73 -7.68 -18.95
N ASP A 27 19.16 -7.44 -17.70
CA ASP A 27 19.55 -8.51 -16.76
C ASP A 27 18.33 -9.26 -16.19
N ILE A 28 17.14 -8.66 -16.26
CA ILE A 28 15.86 -9.24 -15.84
C ILE A 28 14.76 -8.98 -16.89
N ASP A 29 13.90 -9.98 -17.11
CA ASP A 29 12.84 -9.91 -18.12
C ASP A 29 11.57 -9.21 -17.63
N ALA A 30 11.33 -9.22 -16.31
CA ALA A 30 10.13 -8.67 -15.69
C ALA A 30 10.41 -8.19 -14.27
N ALA A 31 9.59 -7.24 -13.80
CA ALA A 31 9.64 -6.71 -12.45
C ALA A 31 8.23 -6.49 -11.89
N TYR A 32 8.04 -6.77 -10.60
CA TYR A 32 6.88 -6.34 -9.83
C TYR A 32 7.35 -5.30 -8.82
N VAL A 33 7.09 -4.02 -9.08
CA VAL A 33 7.68 -2.90 -8.34
C VAL A 33 6.74 -1.69 -8.33
N TRP A 34 6.96 -0.78 -7.38
CA TRP A 34 6.25 0.49 -7.23
C TRP A 34 7.12 1.68 -7.65
N ASP A 35 6.53 2.87 -7.71
CA ASP A 35 7.23 4.10 -8.04
C ASP A 35 8.23 4.55 -6.97
N PRO A 36 9.35 5.18 -7.36
CA PRO A 36 9.67 5.69 -8.70
C PRO A 36 10.29 4.66 -9.66
N ALA A 37 10.63 3.45 -9.19
CA ALA A 37 11.26 2.44 -10.04
C ALA A 37 10.33 1.94 -11.15
N LEU A 38 9.02 1.84 -10.88
CA LEU A 38 8.01 1.50 -11.88
C LEU A 38 8.00 2.50 -13.05
N GLY A 39 8.00 3.80 -12.78
CA GLY A 39 8.10 4.84 -13.81
C GLY A 39 9.32 4.66 -14.73
N GLN A 40 10.48 4.29 -14.18
CA GLN A 40 11.68 4.00 -14.95
C GLN A 40 11.53 2.75 -15.82
N VAL A 41 11.03 1.64 -15.25
CA VAL A 41 10.77 0.40 -15.98
C VAL A 41 9.76 0.62 -17.12
N LYS A 42 8.74 1.44 -16.94
CA LYS A 42 7.72 1.76 -17.95
C LYS A 42 8.26 2.56 -19.15
N THR A 43 9.46 3.13 -19.07
CA THR A 43 10.05 3.85 -20.22
C THR A 43 10.41 2.92 -21.38
N SER A 44 10.71 1.65 -21.09
CA SER A 44 11.05 0.63 -22.09
C SER A 44 10.22 -0.66 -21.95
N GLY A 45 9.49 -0.83 -20.85
CA GLY A 45 8.65 -1.99 -20.55
C GLY A 45 7.16 -1.78 -20.84
N LYS A 46 6.41 -2.87 -20.78
CA LYS A 46 4.94 -2.89 -20.87
C LYS A 46 4.34 -3.49 -19.61
N VAL A 47 3.31 -2.84 -19.06
CA VAL A 47 2.53 -3.40 -17.95
C VAL A 47 1.71 -4.59 -18.47
N VAL A 48 1.94 -5.76 -17.88
CA VAL A 48 1.21 -7.01 -18.20
C VAL A 48 0.26 -7.44 -17.08
N LEU A 49 0.48 -6.92 -15.87
CA LEU A 49 -0.27 -7.20 -14.66
C LEU A 49 -0.11 -6.02 -13.69
N ASP A 50 -1.14 -5.71 -12.90
CA ASP A 50 -1.07 -4.79 -11.76
C ASP A 50 -1.68 -5.38 -10.47
N SER A 51 -1.49 -4.68 -9.35
CA SER A 51 -1.99 -5.12 -8.04
C SER A 51 -3.52 -5.12 -7.92
N SER A 52 -4.24 -4.39 -8.77
CA SER A 52 -5.72 -4.44 -8.78
C SER A 52 -6.21 -5.78 -9.32
N GLN A 53 -5.53 -6.30 -10.35
CA GLN A 53 -5.82 -7.63 -10.89
C GLN A 53 -5.45 -8.73 -9.89
N VAL A 54 -4.30 -8.61 -9.21
CA VAL A 54 -3.88 -9.56 -8.15
C VAL A 54 -4.86 -9.53 -6.97
N ALA A 55 -5.36 -8.34 -6.60
CA ALA A 55 -6.41 -8.20 -5.60
C ALA A 55 -7.71 -8.92 -6.01
N ALA A 56 -8.13 -8.79 -7.28
CA ALA A 56 -9.29 -9.50 -7.81
C ALA A 56 -9.12 -11.03 -7.79
N TRP A 57 -7.88 -11.53 -7.80
CA TRP A 57 -7.56 -12.95 -7.63
C TRP A 57 -7.54 -13.41 -6.16
N GLY A 58 -7.76 -12.50 -5.22
CA GLY A 58 -7.85 -12.80 -3.79
C GLY A 58 -6.57 -12.51 -2.99
N ALA A 59 -5.58 -11.83 -3.58
CA ALA A 59 -4.34 -11.46 -2.90
C ALA A 59 -4.12 -9.93 -2.88
N PRO A 60 -5.00 -9.14 -2.25
CA PRO A 60 -4.83 -7.70 -2.17
C PRO A 60 -3.59 -7.32 -1.36
N THR A 61 -2.89 -6.28 -1.81
CA THR A 61 -1.82 -5.62 -1.05
C THR A 61 -2.31 -4.26 -0.57
N PHE A 62 -1.86 -3.84 0.61
CA PHE A 62 -2.21 -2.55 1.20
C PHE A 62 -0.99 -1.98 1.91
N ASP A 63 -0.90 -0.65 1.87
CA ASP A 63 0.01 0.09 2.73
C ASP A 63 -0.69 0.36 4.06
N ALA A 64 0.03 0.15 5.16
CA ALA A 64 -0.53 0.28 6.51
C ALA A 64 0.33 1.18 7.38
N TRP A 65 -0.32 2.02 8.17
CA TRP A 65 0.30 2.67 9.32
C TRP A 65 0.25 1.72 10.52
N ILE A 66 1.41 1.51 11.15
CA ILE A 66 1.54 0.66 12.33
C ILE A 66 2.06 1.53 13.47
N VAL A 67 1.40 1.45 14.62
CA VAL A 67 1.80 2.13 15.85
C VAL A 67 2.16 1.09 16.90
N ARG A 68 3.18 1.37 17.70
CA ARG A 68 3.51 0.51 18.85
C ARG A 68 2.39 0.56 19.88
N ALA A 69 2.07 -0.59 20.46
CA ALA A 69 1.01 -0.70 21.46
C ALA A 69 1.26 0.22 22.67
N ASP A 70 2.47 0.24 23.21
CA ASP A 70 2.82 1.05 24.38
C ASP A 70 2.72 2.57 24.13
N PHE A 71 3.04 3.01 22.91
CA PHE A 71 2.84 4.39 22.51
C PHE A 71 1.35 4.72 22.39
N ALA A 72 0.57 3.85 21.75
CA ALA A 72 -0.86 4.06 21.57
C ALA A 72 -1.64 4.07 22.89
N GLU A 73 -1.22 3.27 23.87
CA GLU A 73 -1.77 3.27 25.24
C GLU A 73 -1.45 4.56 26.00
N LYS A 74 -0.22 5.07 25.88
CA LYS A 74 0.23 6.28 26.59
C LYS A 74 -0.23 7.57 25.92
N HIS A 75 -0.40 7.56 24.60
CA HIS A 75 -0.72 8.73 23.79
C HIS A 75 -1.88 8.46 22.83
N PRO A 76 -3.05 8.01 23.32
CA PRO A 76 -4.18 7.64 22.44
C PRO A 76 -4.69 8.82 21.63
N GLU A 77 -4.67 10.03 22.19
CA GLU A 77 -5.08 11.25 21.48
C GLU A 77 -4.15 11.57 20.31
N ALA A 78 -2.84 11.38 20.46
CA ALA A 78 -1.89 11.61 19.38
C ALA A 78 -2.12 10.63 18.22
N VAL A 79 -2.49 9.37 18.52
CA VAL A 79 -2.82 8.39 17.48
C VAL A 79 -4.14 8.74 16.79
N ARG A 80 -5.18 9.11 17.55
CA ARG A 80 -6.44 9.60 16.99
C ARG A 80 -6.21 10.80 16.07
N ASP A 81 -5.45 11.80 16.52
CA ASP A 81 -5.24 13.04 15.77
C ASP A 81 -4.38 12.79 14.52
N PHE A 82 -3.42 11.86 14.58
CA PHE A 82 -2.71 11.40 13.39
C PHE A 82 -3.67 10.79 12.36
N VAL A 83 -4.53 9.85 12.79
CA VAL A 83 -5.53 9.23 11.93
C VAL A 83 -6.46 10.28 11.33
N LYS A 84 -6.94 11.23 12.14
CA LYS A 84 -7.77 12.35 11.69
C LYS A 84 -7.11 13.17 10.59
N VAL A 85 -5.89 13.66 10.81
CA VAL A 85 -5.18 14.50 9.82
C VAL A 85 -4.91 13.73 8.52
N THR A 86 -4.58 12.44 8.59
CA THR A 86 -4.42 11.61 7.39
C THR A 86 -5.75 11.38 6.66
N GLY A 87 -6.83 11.14 7.40
CA GLY A 87 -8.17 10.96 6.86
C GLY A 87 -8.70 12.23 6.18
N GLU A 88 -8.46 13.40 6.77
CA GLU A 88 -8.78 14.69 6.15
C GLU A 88 -7.99 14.92 4.85
N ALA A 89 -6.73 14.52 4.80
CA ALA A 89 -5.94 14.59 3.57
C ALA A 89 -6.53 13.70 2.47
N TYR A 90 -6.95 12.48 2.81
CA TYR A 90 -7.64 11.59 1.88
C TYR A 90 -8.98 12.17 1.43
N ALA A 91 -9.78 12.71 2.36
CA ALA A 91 -11.04 13.36 2.03
C ALA A 91 -10.87 14.54 1.07
N ARG A 92 -9.85 15.38 1.27
CA ARG A 92 -9.51 16.48 0.33
C ARG A 92 -9.13 15.98 -1.05
N PHE A 93 -8.37 14.89 -1.14
CA PHE A 93 -8.04 14.26 -2.42
C PHE A 93 -9.30 13.69 -3.09
N LEU A 94 -10.07 12.87 -2.39
CA LEU A 94 -11.28 12.23 -2.91
C LEU A 94 -12.35 13.24 -3.37
N ALA A 95 -12.45 14.40 -2.71
CA ALA A 95 -13.40 15.43 -3.08
C ALA A 95 -13.09 16.09 -4.43
N LYS A 96 -11.80 16.25 -4.78
CA LYS A 96 -11.33 16.90 -6.02
C LYS A 96 -9.99 16.30 -6.50
N PRO A 97 -9.95 15.05 -6.99
CA PRO A 97 -8.70 14.40 -7.37
C PRO A 97 -7.93 15.16 -8.45
N GLU A 98 -8.65 15.77 -9.39
CA GLU A 98 -8.10 16.58 -10.49
C GLU A 98 -7.40 17.86 -10.02
N ALA A 99 -7.72 18.36 -8.82
CA ALA A 99 -7.04 19.51 -8.25
C ALA A 99 -5.59 19.18 -7.84
N TRP A 100 -5.26 17.91 -7.61
CA TRP A 100 -3.92 17.42 -7.27
C TRP A 100 -3.07 17.21 -8.53
N SER A 101 -3.07 18.22 -9.39
CA SER A 101 -2.35 18.25 -10.65
C SER A 101 -0.88 18.65 -10.46
N VAL A 102 -0.09 18.62 -11.54
CA VAL A 102 1.34 18.98 -11.55
C VAL A 102 1.64 20.39 -10.98
N SER A 103 0.68 21.32 -11.07
CA SER A 103 0.81 22.69 -10.55
C SER A 103 0.35 22.85 -9.10
N SER A 104 -0.18 21.79 -8.49
CA SER A 104 -0.68 21.84 -7.11
C SER A 104 0.46 21.86 -6.08
N PRO A 105 0.32 22.61 -4.97
CA PRO A 105 1.25 22.52 -3.85
C PRO A 105 1.38 21.10 -3.30
N GLU A 106 0.30 20.32 -3.34
CA GLU A 106 0.24 18.92 -2.90
C GLU A 106 1.15 18.04 -3.75
N ALA A 107 1.08 18.12 -5.08
CA ALA A 107 1.95 17.37 -5.97
C ALA A 107 3.43 17.74 -5.74
N GLY A 108 3.73 19.03 -5.54
CA GLY A 108 5.08 19.50 -5.19
C GLY A 108 5.61 18.89 -3.89
N LYS A 109 4.78 18.81 -2.84
CA LYS A 109 5.15 18.19 -1.56
C LYS A 109 5.37 16.68 -1.72
N ILE A 110 4.50 15.99 -2.45
CA ILE A 110 4.62 14.54 -2.69
C ILE A 110 5.91 14.24 -3.45
N ALA A 111 6.18 14.96 -4.55
CA ALA A 111 7.40 14.79 -5.33
C ALA A 111 8.66 14.96 -4.46
N LYS A 112 8.68 16.01 -3.62
CA LYS A 112 9.79 16.26 -2.70
C LYS A 112 10.00 15.15 -1.67
N LEU A 113 8.92 14.59 -1.11
CA LEU A 113 9.00 13.55 -0.07
C LEU A 113 9.34 12.16 -0.64
N THR A 114 8.79 11.84 -1.81
CA THR A 114 8.91 10.50 -2.41
C THR A 114 10.10 10.37 -3.36
N GLY A 115 10.61 11.50 -3.88
CA GLY A 115 11.61 11.51 -4.95
C GLY A 115 11.03 11.21 -6.34
N ALA A 116 9.71 11.08 -6.48
CA ALA A 116 9.06 10.95 -7.78
C ALA A 116 9.19 12.24 -8.60
N ARG A 117 9.12 12.13 -9.93
CA ARG A 117 9.07 13.32 -10.80
C ARG A 117 7.73 14.01 -10.60
N LEU A 118 7.74 15.34 -10.55
CA LEU A 118 6.52 16.12 -10.30
C LEU A 118 5.41 15.82 -11.32
N GLU A 119 5.81 15.59 -12.58
CA GLU A 119 4.93 15.29 -13.70
C GLU A 119 4.26 13.91 -13.57
N GLU A 120 4.83 12.99 -12.79
CA GLU A 120 4.29 11.65 -12.57
C GLU A 120 3.25 11.63 -11.45
N VAL A 121 3.39 12.50 -10.44
CA VAL A 121 2.58 12.46 -9.21
C VAL A 121 1.07 12.34 -9.46
N PRO A 122 0.43 13.12 -10.36
CA PRO A 122 -1.01 13.01 -10.57
C PRO A 122 -1.43 11.62 -11.06
N GLU A 123 -0.60 10.97 -11.87
CA GLU A 123 -0.88 9.62 -12.36
C GLU A 123 -0.60 8.57 -11.28
N LEU A 124 0.44 8.77 -10.46
CA LEU A 124 0.73 7.91 -9.31
C LEU A 124 -0.46 7.85 -8.37
N LEU A 125 -1.05 8.99 -8.03
CA LEU A 125 -2.20 9.07 -7.12
C LEU A 125 -3.40 8.27 -7.64
N LYS A 126 -3.64 8.21 -8.95
CA LYS A 126 -4.72 7.39 -9.53
C LYS A 126 -4.48 5.88 -9.40
N GLY A 127 -3.24 5.46 -9.20
CA GLY A 127 -2.88 4.06 -8.97
C GLY A 127 -3.25 3.53 -7.59
N TYR A 128 -3.70 4.40 -6.67
CA TYR A 128 -4.06 4.03 -5.31
C TYR A 128 -5.55 4.23 -5.04
N VAL A 129 -6.07 3.39 -4.14
CA VAL A 129 -7.37 3.61 -3.49
C VAL A 129 -7.09 4.22 -2.12
N PHE A 130 -7.62 5.41 -1.88
CA PHE A 130 -7.55 6.10 -0.59
C PHE A 130 -8.88 5.95 0.13
N PRO A 131 -9.03 5.02 1.09
CA PRO A 131 -10.31 4.81 1.75
C PRO A 131 -10.68 6.01 2.63
N SER A 132 -11.95 6.43 2.61
CA SER A 132 -12.46 7.43 3.55
C SER A 132 -12.31 6.95 5.00
N LEU A 133 -12.42 7.84 6.00
CA LEU A 133 -12.39 7.41 7.40
C LEU A 133 -13.50 6.40 7.73
N ASP A 134 -14.70 6.58 7.17
CA ASP A 134 -15.81 5.63 7.32
C ASP A 134 -15.47 4.26 6.73
N GLU A 135 -14.89 4.24 5.53
CA GLU A 135 -14.42 3.00 4.92
C GLU A 135 -13.33 2.36 5.78
N GLN A 136 -12.33 3.12 6.22
CA GLN A 136 -11.25 2.61 7.09
C GLN A 136 -11.80 1.96 8.36
N ALA A 137 -12.80 2.56 9.01
CA ALA A 137 -13.41 2.04 10.23
C ALA A 137 -14.31 0.80 9.99
N SER A 138 -14.79 0.60 8.76
CA SER A 138 -15.73 -0.49 8.42
C SER A 138 -15.12 -1.89 8.46
N ASP A 139 -15.98 -2.90 8.47
CA ASP A 139 -15.63 -4.33 8.36
C ASP A 139 -14.81 -4.66 7.10
N ARG A 140 -14.92 -3.84 6.04
CA ARG A 140 -14.14 -4.01 4.82
C ARG A 140 -12.65 -3.81 5.08
N PHE A 141 -12.29 -2.94 6.02
CA PHE A 141 -10.91 -2.59 6.34
C PHE A 141 -10.60 -2.94 7.81
N LEU A 142 -10.43 -1.95 8.69
CA LEU A 142 -9.92 -2.15 10.04
C LEU A 142 -10.92 -2.88 10.96
N GLY A 143 -12.21 -2.90 10.61
CA GLY A 143 -13.22 -3.67 11.34
C GLY A 143 -13.12 -5.19 11.17
N GLY A 144 -12.35 -5.69 10.20
CA GLY A 144 -12.08 -7.13 10.10
C GLY A 144 -11.43 -7.60 8.79
N GLY A 145 -11.65 -6.91 7.67
CA GLY A 145 -11.08 -7.24 6.37
C GLY A 145 -9.56 -7.29 6.40
N THR A 146 -8.91 -6.32 7.06
CA THR A 146 -7.44 -6.30 7.23
C THR A 146 -6.93 -7.50 8.03
N VAL A 147 -7.66 -7.95 9.07
CA VAL A 147 -7.29 -9.15 9.85
C VAL A 147 -7.30 -10.39 8.96
N LYS A 148 -8.35 -10.56 8.16
CA LYS A 148 -8.46 -11.67 7.19
C LYS A 148 -7.33 -11.61 6.17
N ALA A 149 -7.01 -10.42 5.68
CA ALA A 149 -5.96 -10.23 4.69
C ALA A 149 -4.57 -10.56 5.27
N ILE A 150 -4.25 -10.11 6.48
CA ILE A 150 -3.00 -10.49 7.18
C ILE A 150 -2.92 -12.01 7.33
N ALA A 151 -3.99 -12.65 7.80
CA ALA A 151 -4.02 -14.11 7.96
C ALA A 151 -3.77 -14.84 6.63
N ALA A 152 -4.40 -14.39 5.54
CA ALA A 152 -4.20 -14.95 4.20
C ALA A 152 -2.76 -14.75 3.70
N THR A 153 -2.20 -13.54 3.86
CA THR A 153 -0.80 -13.24 3.50
C THR A 153 0.17 -14.09 4.30
N SER A 154 -0.03 -14.25 5.61
CA SER A 154 0.83 -15.13 6.43
C SER A 154 0.73 -16.59 5.99
N ALA A 155 -0.47 -17.09 5.70
CA ALA A 155 -0.64 -18.44 5.18
C ALA A 155 0.09 -18.64 3.84
N PHE A 156 -0.04 -17.68 2.92
CA PHE A 156 0.68 -17.69 1.65
C PHE A 156 2.20 -17.67 1.87
N LEU A 157 2.72 -16.77 2.71
CA LEU A 157 4.16 -16.68 3.00
C LEU A 157 4.70 -17.98 3.62
N LYS A 158 3.91 -18.67 4.46
CA LYS A 158 4.28 -19.98 4.99
C LYS A 158 4.33 -21.04 3.90
N GLU A 159 3.33 -21.08 3.01
CA GLU A 159 3.30 -21.98 1.85
C GLU A 159 4.52 -21.75 0.93
N GLN A 160 4.94 -20.49 0.77
CA GLN A 160 6.14 -20.12 0.01
C GLN A 160 7.46 -20.34 0.77
N GLY A 161 7.42 -20.88 2.00
CA GLY A 161 8.60 -21.10 2.83
C GLY A 161 9.33 -19.82 3.27
N LYS A 162 8.62 -18.69 3.32
CA LYS A 162 9.18 -17.38 3.73
C LYS A 162 9.04 -17.12 5.24
N ILE A 163 8.14 -17.82 5.91
CA ILE A 163 7.98 -17.79 7.37
C ILE A 163 7.73 -19.21 7.89
N ASP A 164 8.17 -19.51 9.11
CA ASP A 164 8.09 -20.86 9.68
C ASP A 164 6.70 -21.19 10.24
N SER A 165 5.95 -20.18 10.69
CA SER A 165 4.69 -20.36 11.40
C SER A 165 3.70 -19.22 11.12
N VAL A 166 2.44 -19.48 11.46
CA VAL A 166 1.36 -18.48 11.41
C VAL A 166 0.67 -18.44 12.77
N LEU A 167 0.11 -17.29 13.13
CA LEU A 167 -0.73 -17.16 14.32
C LEU A 167 -2.14 -17.72 14.06
N PRO A 168 -2.81 -18.24 15.10
CA PRO A 168 -4.21 -18.67 14.98
C PRO A 168 -5.17 -17.47 14.82
N ASP A 169 -4.75 -16.29 15.27
CA ASP A 169 -5.53 -15.04 15.18
C ASP A 169 -4.60 -13.82 15.12
N TYR A 170 -4.96 -12.86 14.27
CA TYR A 170 -4.26 -11.59 14.07
C TYR A 170 -5.07 -10.38 14.56
N SER A 171 -6.26 -10.57 15.11
CA SER A 171 -7.16 -9.49 15.54
C SER A 171 -6.49 -8.47 16.45
N LYS A 172 -5.64 -8.92 17.39
CA LYS A 172 -4.91 -8.04 18.32
C LYS A 172 -3.93 -7.06 17.68
N TYR A 173 -3.61 -7.22 16.38
CA TYR A 173 -2.71 -6.34 15.64
C TYR A 173 -3.43 -5.31 14.78
N VAL A 174 -4.76 -5.33 14.76
CA VAL A 174 -5.59 -4.42 13.95
C VAL A 174 -6.62 -3.79 14.87
N THR A 175 -6.85 -2.49 14.72
CA THR A 175 -7.91 -1.80 15.47
C THR A 175 -8.57 -0.74 14.62
N SER A 176 -9.91 -0.70 14.64
CA SER A 176 -10.70 0.38 14.05
C SER A 176 -10.95 1.54 15.02
N LYS A 177 -10.51 1.40 16.30
CA LYS A 177 -10.78 2.36 17.38
C LYS A 177 -10.46 3.80 16.97
N TYR A 178 -9.24 4.06 16.51
CA TYR A 178 -8.80 5.42 16.21
C TYR A 178 -9.45 6.02 14.97
N ALA A 179 -9.83 5.20 13.98
CA ALA A 179 -10.62 5.64 12.83
C ALA A 179 -12.04 6.03 13.28
N GLY A 180 -12.67 5.22 14.14
CA GLY A 180 -13.97 5.54 14.74
C GLY A 180 -13.95 6.79 15.61
N GLU A 181 -12.92 6.97 16.45
CA GLU A 181 -12.74 8.18 17.26
C GLU A 181 -12.50 9.43 16.40
N ALA A 182 -11.72 9.31 15.32
CA ALA A 182 -11.49 10.40 14.38
C ALA A 182 -12.80 10.84 13.70
N LEU A 183 -13.62 9.89 13.25
CA LEU A 183 -14.95 10.15 12.67
C LEU A 183 -15.87 10.91 13.64
N ALA A 184 -15.94 10.47 14.90
CA ALA A 184 -16.80 11.09 15.90
C ALA A 184 -16.35 12.50 16.33
N SER A 185 -15.12 12.89 15.99
CA SER A 185 -14.54 14.19 16.33
C SER A 185 -14.64 15.25 15.21
N ASN A 186 -15.25 14.89 14.07
CA ASN A 186 -15.52 15.78 12.93
C ASN A 186 -16.93 16.33 13.00
#